data_AF-A0A954MQJ0-F1
#
_entry.id   AF-A0A954MQJ0-F1
#
_cell.length_a   1.000
_cell.length_b   1.000
_cell.length_c   1.000
_cell.angle_alpha   90.00
_cell.angle_beta   90.00
_cell.angle_gamma   90.00
#
_symmetry.space_group_name_H-M   'P 1'
#
loop_
_entity.id
_entity.type
_entity.pdbx_description
1 polymer ?
#
loop_
_entity_poly.entity_id
_entity_poly.type
_entity_poly.pdbx_seq_one_letter_code
_entity_poly.pdbx_strand_id
1 'polypeptide(L)'
;MLYELSQQLENATTRAELESAAELLADVLVKAGKDLPLLFGVKPAVKRIGRGLKPISLRGPKIIDAKGQPLDSLPANSITASEAAEIQAIANKYNTAIDVVGSRAANQGRNVGTNLPAGKGPGTRSDIDFRIDAAHPEAEALIAELRGVGNNAGTAGKRWSTNPDSPGGRATEPPYIRFTPD
;
A
#
# COMPACT_ATOMS: atom_id res chain seq x y z
N MET A 1 -0.25 0.37 -29.98
CA MET A 1 0.09 1.72 -29.49
C MET A 1 -0.19 1.92 -28.00
N LEU A 2 -1.43 2.06 -27.50
CA LEU A 2 -1.67 2.28 -26.05
C LEU A 2 -1.16 1.11 -25.16
N TYR A 3 -1.34 -0.13 -25.62
CA TYR A 3 -0.83 -1.33 -24.92
C TYR A 3 0.70 -1.42 -24.92
N GLU A 4 1.35 -0.98 -26.01
CA GLU A 4 2.81 -0.95 -26.08
C GLU A 4 3.39 0.14 -25.18
N LEU A 5 2.71 1.30 -25.09
CA LEU A 5 3.08 2.39 -24.18
C LEU A 5 2.90 2.01 -22.71
N SER A 6 1.84 1.27 -22.37
CA SER A 6 1.69 0.75 -20.99
C SER A 6 2.79 -0.25 -20.65
N GLN A 7 3.15 -1.13 -21.58
CA GLN A 7 4.28 -2.05 -21.40
C GLN A 7 5.63 -1.32 -21.29
N GLN A 8 5.85 -0.23 -22.04
CA GLN A 8 7.05 0.60 -21.91
C GLN A 8 7.11 1.33 -20.57
N LEU A 9 5.96 1.79 -20.04
CA LEU A 9 5.89 2.41 -18.71
C LEU A 9 6.18 1.40 -17.60
N GLU A 10 5.65 0.18 -17.72
CA GLU A 10 5.86 -0.92 -16.77
C GLU A 10 7.32 -1.41 -16.75
N ASN A 11 8.00 -1.36 -17.89
CA ASN A 11 9.38 -1.83 -18.04
C ASN A 11 10.43 -0.70 -17.95
N ALA A 12 10.03 0.55 -17.72
CA ALA A 12 10.96 1.67 -17.58
C ALA A 12 11.81 1.48 -16.31
N THR A 13 13.12 1.36 -16.50
CA THR A 13 14.08 1.15 -15.39
C THR A 13 14.79 2.45 -15.01
N THR A 14 14.73 3.44 -15.90
CA THR A 14 15.33 4.75 -15.69
C THR A 14 14.28 5.85 -15.71
N ARG A 15 14.60 6.95 -15.03
CA ARG A 15 13.74 8.14 -15.03
C ARG A 15 13.54 8.72 -16.43
N ALA A 16 14.58 8.69 -17.27
CA ALA A 16 14.51 9.18 -18.64
C ALA A 16 13.54 8.36 -19.50
N GLU A 17 13.53 7.03 -19.33
CA GLU A 17 12.58 6.14 -20.01
C GLU A 17 11.14 6.42 -19.57
N LEU A 18 10.93 6.67 -18.28
CA LEU A 18 9.61 6.97 -17.70
C LEU A 18 9.07 8.32 -18.18
N GLU A 19 9.91 9.36 -18.22
CA GLU A 19 9.56 10.68 -18.74
C GLU A 19 9.26 10.60 -20.26
N SER A 20 10.09 9.88 -21.03
CA SER A 20 9.86 9.69 -22.47
C SER A 20 8.57 8.92 -22.77
N ALA A 21 8.26 7.86 -22.02
CA ALA A 21 7.05 7.08 -22.22
C ALA A 21 5.78 7.86 -21.83
N ALA A 22 5.87 8.69 -20.77
CA ALA A 22 4.79 9.58 -20.36
C ALA A 22 4.51 10.68 -21.38
N GLU A 23 5.55 11.28 -21.99
CA GLU A 23 5.40 12.27 -23.07
C GLU A 23 4.74 11.67 -24.32
N LEU A 24 5.17 10.47 -24.73
CA LEU A 24 4.55 9.74 -25.83
C LEU A 24 3.08 9.40 -25.56
N LEU A 25 2.75 8.98 -24.33
CA LEU A 25 1.37 8.71 -23.93
C LEU A 25 0.51 9.97 -23.97
N ALA A 26 1.03 11.11 -23.50
CA ALA A 26 0.34 12.39 -23.56
C ALA A 26 0.06 12.82 -25.02
N ASP A 27 1.04 12.70 -25.92
CA ASP A 27 0.88 13.03 -27.34
C ASP A 27 -0.16 12.12 -28.04
N VAL A 28 -0.14 10.82 -27.74
CA VAL A 28 -1.14 9.86 -28.26
C VAL A 28 -2.56 10.21 -27.80
N LEU A 29 -2.73 10.61 -26.53
CA LEU A 29 -4.04 10.98 -25.98
C LEU A 29 -4.57 12.29 -26.59
N VAL A 30 -3.70 13.28 -26.78
CA VAL A 30 -4.04 14.55 -27.46
C VAL A 30 -4.45 14.31 -28.91
N LYS A 31 -3.69 13.50 -29.66
CA LYS A 31 -4.03 13.14 -31.06
C LYS A 31 -5.33 12.34 -31.18
N ALA A 32 -5.68 11.57 -30.15
CA ALA A 32 -6.93 10.83 -30.09
C ALA A 32 -8.16 11.71 -29.78
N GLY A 33 -7.98 13.03 -29.63
CA GLY A 33 -9.06 13.96 -29.28
C GLY A 33 -9.65 13.70 -27.89
N LYS A 34 -8.89 13.04 -27.01
CA LYS A 34 -9.29 12.79 -25.63
C LYS A 34 -8.73 13.90 -24.76
N ASP A 35 -9.62 14.76 -24.27
CA ASP A 35 -9.27 15.75 -23.25
C ASP A 35 -8.70 15.02 -22.03
N LEU A 36 -7.48 15.41 -21.66
CA LEU A 36 -6.67 14.76 -20.64
C LEU A 36 -7.11 14.94 -19.16
N PRO A 37 -8.07 15.78 -18.75
CA PRO A 37 -8.41 15.85 -17.34
C PRO A 37 -9.61 14.93 -17.08
N LEU A 38 -9.36 13.67 -16.68
CA LEU A 38 -10.26 12.93 -15.78
C LEU A 38 -9.77 11.50 -15.44
N LEU A 39 -8.83 10.91 -16.17
CA LEU A 39 -8.44 9.51 -15.94
C LEU A 39 -7.33 9.30 -14.88
N PHE A 40 -6.62 10.34 -14.45
CA PHE A 40 -5.53 10.17 -13.47
C PHE A 40 -5.41 11.24 -12.38
N GLY A 41 -6.38 12.15 -12.19
CA GLY A 41 -6.32 13.11 -11.06
C GLY A 41 -5.05 13.97 -10.95
N VAL A 42 -4.18 13.99 -11.97
CA VAL A 42 -2.94 14.78 -11.96
C VAL A 42 -3.27 16.17 -12.49
N LYS A 43 -3.40 17.15 -11.59
CA LYS A 43 -3.39 18.56 -11.99
C LYS A 43 -2.05 18.86 -12.67
N PRO A 44 -2.00 19.69 -13.74
CA PRO A 44 -0.75 20.06 -14.38
C PRO A 44 0.05 20.96 -13.44
N ALA A 45 0.92 20.36 -12.62
CA ALA A 45 1.90 21.07 -11.82
C ALA A 45 3.17 21.32 -12.65
N VAL A 46 3.05 22.11 -13.72
CA VAL A 46 4.22 22.60 -14.47
C VAL A 46 4.58 23.99 -13.96
N LYS A 47 5.35 24.04 -12.86
CA LYS A 47 6.44 25.00 -12.56
C LYS A 47 6.78 25.02 -11.07
N ARG A 48 7.80 24.23 -10.72
CA ARG A 48 8.92 24.54 -9.80
C ARG A 48 9.41 23.24 -9.19
N ILE A 49 10.46 22.64 -9.77
CA ILE A 49 11.25 21.66 -9.02
C ILE A 49 12.74 21.87 -9.33
N GLY A 50 13.26 22.99 -8.86
CA GLY A 50 14.68 23.12 -8.54
C GLY A 50 14.87 22.69 -7.10
N ARG A 51 15.70 21.67 -6.88
CA ARG A 51 16.20 21.12 -5.59
C ARG A 51 15.24 20.17 -4.85
N GLY A 52 15.64 18.89 -4.81
CA GLY A 52 15.36 18.03 -3.65
C GLY A 52 14.41 16.85 -3.83
N LEU A 53 14.07 16.42 -5.05
CA LEU A 53 13.37 15.13 -5.20
C LEU A 53 14.34 14.01 -4.78
N LYS A 54 14.12 13.46 -3.58
CA LYS A 54 14.75 12.21 -3.17
C LYS A 54 14.41 11.15 -4.21
N PRO A 55 15.38 10.30 -4.63
CA PRO A 55 15.09 9.21 -5.53
C PRO A 55 13.94 8.38 -4.94
N ILE A 56 12.91 8.13 -5.76
CA ILE A 56 11.86 7.17 -5.41
C ILE A 56 12.57 5.83 -5.29
N SER A 57 12.56 5.25 -4.09
CA SER A 57 13.09 3.90 -3.87
C SER A 57 12.29 2.94 -4.74
N LEU A 58 12.92 2.38 -5.77
CA LEU A 58 12.34 1.31 -6.59
C LEU A 58 12.34 -0.05 -5.86
N ARG A 59 12.75 -0.08 -4.59
CA ARG A 59 12.66 -1.29 -3.78
C ARG A 59 11.20 -1.48 -3.41
N GLY A 60 10.63 -2.60 -3.83
CA GLY A 60 9.30 -3.01 -3.41
C GLY A 60 9.17 -3.08 -1.88
N PRO A 61 7.93 -3.23 -1.36
CA PRO A 61 7.70 -3.24 0.08
C PRO A 61 8.58 -4.28 0.78
N LYS A 62 9.16 -3.89 1.92
CA LYS A 62 9.98 -4.76 2.74
C LYS A 62 9.07 -5.55 3.68
N ILE A 63 8.63 -6.69 3.18
CA ILE A 63 7.67 -7.56 3.86
C ILE A 63 8.41 -8.75 4.45
N ILE A 64 8.15 -9.05 5.72
CA ILE A 64 8.64 -10.26 6.38
C ILE A 64 7.51 -11.12 6.93
N ASP A 65 7.70 -12.43 6.90
CA ASP A 65 6.77 -13.39 7.49
C ASP A 65 6.96 -13.51 9.01
N ALA A 66 6.16 -14.37 9.62
CA ALA A 66 6.23 -14.73 11.03
C ALA A 66 7.60 -15.25 11.51
N LYS A 67 8.43 -15.77 10.60
CA LYS A 67 9.79 -16.29 10.86
C LYS A 67 10.87 -15.24 10.59
N GLY A 68 10.47 -14.00 10.32
CA GLY A 68 11.36 -12.90 9.95
C GLY A 68 12.02 -13.07 8.58
N GLN A 69 11.52 -13.98 7.75
CA GLN A 69 12.05 -14.20 6.41
C GLN A 69 11.42 -13.18 5.45
N PRO A 70 12.21 -12.59 4.52
CA PRO A 70 11.64 -11.82 3.43
C PRO A 70 10.57 -12.64 2.69
N LEU A 71 9.43 -12.00 2.40
CA LEU A 71 8.40 -12.59 1.54
C LEU A 71 8.68 -12.20 0.09
N ASP A 72 9.11 -13.17 -0.72
CA ASP A 72 9.31 -12.98 -2.18
C ASP A 72 7.99 -12.64 -2.90
N SER A 73 6.86 -13.06 -2.32
CA SER A 73 5.53 -12.76 -2.82
C SER A 73 4.52 -12.72 -1.68
N LEU A 74 3.44 -11.96 -1.86
CA LEU A 74 2.32 -11.92 -0.92
C LEU A 74 1.58 -13.26 -0.95
N PRO A 75 1.23 -13.84 0.20
CA PRO A 75 0.47 -15.08 0.20
C PRO A 75 -0.90 -14.92 -0.48
N ALA A 76 -1.35 -15.97 -1.15
CA ALA A 76 -2.67 -16.00 -1.78
C ALA A 76 -3.77 -15.71 -0.74
N ASN A 77 -4.81 -14.97 -1.16
CA ASN A 77 -5.93 -14.56 -0.29
C ASN A 77 -5.51 -13.75 0.95
N SER A 78 -4.30 -13.19 0.98
CA SER A 78 -3.83 -12.41 2.12
C SER A 78 -4.07 -10.92 2.00
N ILE A 79 -3.39 -10.25 1.09
CA ILE A 79 -3.55 -8.83 0.75
C ILE A 79 -3.14 -8.65 -0.72
N THR A 80 -3.71 -7.64 -1.39
CA THR A 80 -3.34 -7.29 -2.77
C THR A 80 -2.05 -6.49 -2.81
N ALA A 81 -1.44 -6.38 -3.99
CA ALA A 81 -0.26 -5.54 -4.19
C ALA A 81 -0.53 -4.05 -3.89
N SER A 82 -1.72 -3.53 -4.26
CA SER A 82 -2.11 -2.14 -3.93
C SER A 82 -2.24 -1.94 -2.42
N GLU A 83 -2.92 -2.86 -1.72
CA GLU A 83 -3.04 -2.81 -0.26
C GLU A 83 -1.66 -2.87 0.42
N ALA A 84 -0.75 -3.73 -0.05
CA ALA A 84 0.60 -3.82 0.48
C ALA A 84 1.41 -2.53 0.24
N ALA A 85 1.27 -1.90 -0.93
CA ALA A 85 1.92 -0.63 -1.23
C ALA A 85 1.41 0.52 -0.34
N GLU A 86 0.08 0.58 -0.10
CA GLU A 86 -0.53 1.53 0.84
C GLU A 86 0.02 1.34 2.26
N ILE A 87 0.05 0.09 2.75
CA ILE A 87 0.54 -0.23 4.10
C ILE A 87 2.03 0.13 4.23
N GLN A 88 2.85 -0.19 3.23
CA GLN A 88 4.28 0.18 3.23
C GLN A 88 4.47 1.69 3.24
N ALA A 89 3.69 2.44 2.46
CA ALA A 89 3.75 3.90 2.45
C ALA A 89 3.41 4.48 3.83
N ILE A 90 2.44 3.89 4.54
CA ILE A 90 2.09 4.27 5.91
C ILE A 90 3.24 3.90 6.87
N ALA A 91 3.81 2.69 6.78
CA ALA A 91 4.95 2.26 7.60
C ALA A 91 6.14 3.22 7.46
N ASN A 92 6.46 3.61 6.22
CA ASN A 92 7.52 4.57 5.90
C ASN A 92 7.20 5.97 6.44
N LYS A 93 5.97 6.44 6.25
CA LYS A 93 5.52 7.78 6.68
C LYS A 93 5.63 7.96 8.19
N TYR A 94 5.18 6.96 8.95
CA TYR A 94 5.19 7.01 10.41
C TYR A 94 6.45 6.39 11.03
N ASN A 95 7.39 5.91 10.20
CA ASN A 95 8.63 5.26 10.64
C ASN A 95 8.39 4.19 11.73
N THR A 96 7.39 3.33 11.52
CA THR A 96 7.00 2.29 12.48
C THR A 96 6.63 1.00 11.77
N ALA A 97 6.83 -0.13 12.45
CA ALA A 97 6.37 -1.42 11.97
C ALA A 97 4.83 -1.52 12.05
N ILE A 98 4.25 -2.19 11.06
CA ILE A 98 2.81 -2.47 10.98
C ILE A 98 2.63 -3.95 10.71
N ASP A 99 1.85 -4.62 11.56
CA ASP A 99 1.55 -6.04 11.43
C ASP A 99 0.13 -6.23 10.91
N VAL A 100 -0.02 -6.82 9.73
CA VAL A 100 -1.30 -7.39 9.29
C VAL A 100 -1.51 -8.70 10.04
N VAL A 101 -2.67 -8.86 10.66
CA VAL A 101 -3.04 -10.04 11.46
C VAL A 101 -4.38 -10.62 11.01
N GLY A 102 -4.88 -11.60 11.75
CA GLY A 102 -6.21 -12.15 11.54
C GLY A 102 -6.34 -12.99 10.27
N SER A 103 -7.54 -13.02 9.70
CA SER A 103 -7.86 -13.91 8.57
C SER A 103 -7.03 -13.62 7.32
N ARG A 104 -6.69 -12.35 7.08
CA ARG A 104 -5.83 -11.93 5.96
C ARG A 104 -4.42 -12.48 6.12
N ALA A 105 -3.80 -12.31 7.28
CA ALA A 105 -2.47 -12.87 7.54
C ALA A 105 -2.44 -14.41 7.52
N ALA A 106 -3.56 -15.05 7.85
CA ALA A 106 -3.70 -16.50 7.80
C ALA A 106 -4.00 -17.06 6.40
N ASN A 107 -4.02 -16.22 5.35
CA ASN A 107 -4.34 -16.59 3.97
C ASN A 107 -5.77 -17.12 3.79
N GLN A 108 -6.68 -16.67 4.66
CA GLN A 108 -8.08 -17.06 4.72
C GLN A 108 -9.01 -15.89 4.36
N GLY A 109 -8.48 -14.86 3.69
CA GLY A 109 -9.27 -13.72 3.24
C GLY A 109 -10.33 -14.12 2.22
N ARG A 110 -11.55 -13.60 2.38
CA ARG A 110 -12.66 -13.79 1.44
C ARG A 110 -12.70 -12.62 0.46
N ASN A 111 -12.91 -12.92 -0.82
CA ASN A 111 -13.14 -11.92 -1.87
C ASN A 111 -12.07 -10.81 -1.90
N VAL A 112 -10.81 -11.23 -1.74
CA VAL A 112 -9.64 -10.35 -1.76
C VAL A 112 -9.52 -9.66 -3.13
N GLY A 113 -9.24 -8.36 -3.14
CA GLY A 113 -9.10 -7.58 -4.36
C GLY A 113 -10.41 -7.27 -5.09
N THR A 114 -11.56 -7.57 -4.46
CA THR A 114 -12.87 -7.15 -4.97
C THR A 114 -13.30 -5.81 -4.37
N ASN A 115 -14.30 -5.18 -5.00
CA ASN A 115 -14.94 -3.95 -4.51
C ASN A 115 -16.12 -4.22 -3.55
N LEU A 116 -16.26 -5.44 -3.04
CA LEU A 116 -17.31 -5.74 -2.06
C LEU A 116 -17.09 -4.93 -0.77
N PRO A 117 -18.16 -4.59 -0.02
CA PRO A 117 -18.01 -3.96 1.28
C PRO A 117 -17.24 -4.89 2.23
N ALA A 118 -16.38 -4.31 3.07
CA ALA A 118 -15.71 -5.06 4.13
C ALA A 118 -16.73 -5.46 5.20
N GLY A 119 -16.71 -6.72 5.62
CA GLY A 119 -17.65 -7.20 6.63
C GLY A 119 -17.73 -8.71 6.78
N LYS A 120 -18.81 -9.15 7.43
CA LYS A 120 -19.12 -10.56 7.67
C LYS A 120 -20.30 -11.00 6.82
N GLY A 121 -20.22 -12.24 6.30
CA GLY A 121 -21.33 -12.91 5.60
C GLY A 121 -21.27 -12.83 4.06
N PRO A 122 -22.29 -13.39 3.39
CA PRO A 122 -22.38 -13.39 1.93
C PRO A 122 -22.36 -11.96 1.36
N GLY A 123 -21.70 -11.77 0.21
CA GLY A 123 -21.62 -10.47 -0.45
C GLY A 123 -20.66 -9.47 0.20
N THR A 124 -19.81 -9.90 1.14
CA THR A 124 -18.77 -9.08 1.77
C THR A 124 -17.37 -9.61 1.47
N ARG A 125 -16.35 -8.77 1.64
CA ARG A 125 -14.95 -9.20 1.69
C ARG A 125 -14.40 -9.12 3.10
N SER A 126 -13.33 -9.86 3.37
CA SER A 126 -12.63 -9.78 4.65
C SER A 126 -12.03 -8.39 4.87
N ASP A 127 -12.17 -7.89 6.09
CA ASP A 127 -11.42 -6.77 6.64
C ASP A 127 -9.92 -7.09 6.76
N ILE A 128 -9.12 -6.04 6.97
CA ILE A 128 -7.67 -6.12 7.20
C ILE A 128 -7.40 -5.68 8.63
N ASP A 129 -7.12 -6.63 9.49
CA ASP A 129 -6.79 -6.35 10.89
C ASP A 129 -5.33 -5.96 11.04
N PHE A 130 -5.07 -4.89 11.78
CA PHE A 130 -3.73 -4.39 12.04
C PHE A 130 -3.39 -4.41 13.53
N ARG A 131 -2.11 -4.68 13.82
CA ARG A 131 -1.45 -4.29 15.07
C ARG A 131 -0.34 -3.30 14.77
N ILE A 132 -0.21 -2.31 15.65
CA ILE A 132 0.77 -1.22 15.57
C ILE A 132 1.37 -0.96 16.95
N ASP A 133 2.43 -0.16 17.02
CA ASP A 133 2.87 0.39 18.30
C ASP A 133 1.87 1.46 18.77
N ALA A 134 1.07 1.14 19.79
CA ALA A 134 0.09 2.08 20.35
C ALA A 134 0.72 3.21 21.19
N ALA A 135 1.99 3.08 21.58
CA ALA A 135 2.75 4.16 22.22
C ALA A 135 3.38 5.12 21.20
N HIS A 136 3.22 4.86 19.89
CA HIS A 136 3.69 5.78 18.87
C HIS A 136 3.06 7.17 19.08
N PRO A 137 3.85 8.27 19.04
CA PRO A 137 3.35 9.62 19.30
C PRO A 137 2.20 10.03 18.37
N GLU A 138 2.15 9.44 17.17
CA GLU A 138 1.12 9.67 16.16
C GLU A 138 0.14 8.49 16.00
N ALA A 139 -0.02 7.64 17.02
CA ALA A 139 -0.84 6.42 16.91
C ALA A 139 -2.28 6.68 16.42
N GLU A 140 -2.92 7.78 16.80
CA GLU A 140 -4.27 8.12 16.33
C GLU A 140 -4.32 8.42 14.82
N ALA A 141 -3.35 9.18 14.31
CA ALA A 141 -3.26 9.52 12.89
C ALA A 141 -2.92 8.26 12.06
N LEU A 142 -2.00 7.44 12.56
CA LEU A 142 -1.68 6.13 11.99
C LEU A 142 -2.90 5.21 11.91
N ILE A 143 -3.69 5.10 13.00
CA ILE A 143 -4.94 4.31 13.02
C ILE A 143 -5.94 4.83 11.99
N ALA A 144 -6.09 6.15 11.87
CA ALA A 144 -7.01 6.76 10.92
C ALA A 144 -6.64 6.43 9.47
N GLU A 145 -5.35 6.50 9.11
CA GLU A 145 -4.89 6.12 7.77
C GLU A 145 -5.01 4.62 7.51
N LEU A 146 -4.66 3.78 8.49
CA LEU A 146 -4.82 2.33 8.36
C LEU A 146 -6.27 1.93 8.12
N ARG A 147 -7.24 2.62 8.71
CA ARG A 147 -8.68 2.38 8.45
C ARG A 147 -9.07 2.67 7.00
N GLY A 148 -8.35 3.56 6.31
CA GLY A 148 -8.59 3.87 4.90
C GLY A 148 -8.08 2.82 3.92
N VAL A 149 -7.15 1.95 4.35
CA VAL A 149 -6.48 0.97 3.49
C VAL A 149 -7.47 0.07 2.77
N GLY A 150 -7.19 -0.17 1.49
CA GLY A 150 -7.96 -1.08 0.65
C GLY A 150 -9.42 -0.68 0.58
N ASN A 151 -9.74 0.60 0.35
CA ASN A 151 -11.10 1.14 0.31
C ASN A 151 -11.89 0.89 1.61
N ASN A 152 -11.37 1.41 2.72
CA ASN A 152 -11.99 1.35 4.05
C ASN A 152 -12.14 -0.08 4.61
N ALA A 153 -11.24 -1.01 4.26
CA ALA A 153 -11.26 -2.37 4.79
C ALA A 153 -10.45 -2.53 6.09
N GLY A 154 -9.70 -1.50 6.49
CA GLY A 154 -8.77 -1.58 7.60
C GLY A 154 -9.42 -1.49 8.98
N THR A 155 -8.96 -2.32 9.90
CA THR A 155 -9.34 -2.32 11.31
C THR A 155 -8.09 -2.19 12.16
N ALA A 156 -7.97 -1.08 12.89
CA ALA A 156 -6.86 -0.83 13.82
C ALA A 156 -7.37 -0.16 15.11
N GLY A 157 -6.65 -0.39 16.21
CA GLY A 157 -6.96 0.23 17.50
C GLY A 157 -5.87 0.04 18.56
N LYS A 158 -5.83 0.94 19.53
CA LYS A 158 -4.81 0.98 20.60
C LYS A 158 -4.83 -0.22 21.55
N ARG A 159 -5.93 -0.97 21.60
CA ARG A 159 -6.09 -2.12 22.51
C ARG A 159 -5.14 -3.28 22.20
N TRP A 160 -4.58 -3.33 20.99
CA TRP A 160 -3.78 -4.45 20.50
C TRP A 160 -2.41 -3.96 20.00
N SER A 161 -1.65 -3.35 20.91
CA SER A 161 -0.31 -2.82 20.61
C SER A 161 0.71 -3.94 20.36
N THR A 162 1.64 -3.72 19.43
CA THR A 162 2.82 -4.57 19.20
C THR A 162 3.93 -4.29 20.22
N ASN A 163 3.88 -3.15 20.90
CA ASN A 163 4.84 -2.74 21.91
C ASN A 163 4.41 -3.27 23.29
N PRO A 164 5.16 -4.21 23.89
CA PRO A 164 4.81 -4.83 25.17
C PRO A 164 4.79 -3.85 26.35
N ASP A 165 5.44 -2.69 26.21
CA ASP A 165 5.49 -1.66 27.24
C ASP A 165 4.25 -0.74 27.20
N SER A 166 3.41 -0.85 26.17
CA SER A 166 2.13 -0.13 26.07
C SER A 166 1.01 -0.84 26.85
N PRO A 167 -0.02 -0.13 27.34
CA PRO A 167 -1.22 -0.76 27.87
C PRO A 167 -1.88 -1.70 26.84
N GLY A 168 -2.02 -2.98 27.18
CA GLY A 168 -2.53 -4.01 26.25
C GLY A 168 -1.53 -4.48 25.20
N GLY A 169 -0.27 -4.08 25.35
CA GLY A 169 0.85 -4.44 24.51
C GLY A 169 1.26 -5.90 24.62
N ARG A 170 1.49 -6.52 23.47
CA ARG A 170 2.10 -7.85 23.38
C ARG A 170 2.77 -8.03 22.04
N ALA A 171 3.77 -8.89 22.00
CA ALA A 171 4.32 -9.35 20.74
C ALA A 171 3.20 -9.90 19.84
N THR A 172 3.29 -9.60 18.55
CA THR A 172 2.40 -10.20 17.56
C THR A 172 2.75 -11.66 17.37
N GLU A 173 1.80 -12.54 17.66
CA GLU A 173 1.96 -13.97 17.45
C GLU A 173 1.56 -14.32 16.01
N PRO A 174 2.23 -15.31 15.38
CA PRO A 174 1.85 -15.80 14.06
C PRO A 174 0.40 -16.33 14.01
N PRO A 175 -0.27 -16.25 12.84
CA PRO A 175 0.23 -15.68 11.60
C PRO A 175 0.15 -14.14 11.58
N TYR A 176 1.21 -13.51 11.05
CA TYR A 176 1.22 -12.08 10.73
C TYR A 176 2.07 -11.84 9.47
N ILE A 177 1.80 -10.71 8.81
CA ILE A 177 2.64 -10.15 7.75
C ILE A 177 3.11 -8.79 8.24
N ARG A 178 4.43 -8.61 8.37
CA ARG A 178 5.00 -7.38 8.91
C ARG A 178 5.58 -6.52 7.82
N PHE A 179 5.21 -5.24 7.86
CA PHE A 179 5.77 -4.15 7.07
C PHE A 179 6.69 -3.34 7.97
N THR A 180 7.94 -3.17 7.56
CA THR A 180 8.93 -2.34 8.27
C THR A 180 9.29 -1.11 7.43
N PRO A 181 9.57 0.05 8.05
CA PRO A 181 10.07 1.20 7.33
C PRO A 181 11.41 0.89 6.61
N ASP A 182 11.65 1.59 5.50
CA ASP A 182 12.87 1.51 4.67
C ASP A 182 14.14 2.09 5.33
#